data_AF-A0A7S1XVX1-F1
#
_entry.id   AF-A0A7S1XVX1-F1
#
_cell.length_a   1.000
_cell.length_b   1.000
_cell.length_c   1.000
_cell.angle_alpha   90.00
_cell.angle_beta   90.00
_cell.angle_gamma   90.00
#
_symmetry.space_group_name_H-M   'P 1'
#
loop_
_entity.id
_entity.type
_entity.pdbx_description
1 polymer ?
#
loop_
_entity_poly.entity_id
_entity_poly.type
_entity_poly.pdbx_seq_one_letter_code
_entity_poly.pdbx_strand_id
1 'polypeptide(L)'
;LTGTPLQNSLMELWALMHFLMPHIFTNRAEFSYWFSNPLNNMIENNSGVNRGLIRRLHSIMRPFLLRRLKKDVAKQLPKKYEHVVYCPLSRRQQYLYEEFLSRSATRAALTGGNFMGMMNILMQLRKVCNHPDLFEPRPIKAP
;
A
#
# COMPACT_ATOMS: atom_id res chain seq x y z
N LEU A 1 19.05 -2.38 10.92
CA LEU A 1 18.04 -1.67 11.75
C LEU A 1 16.95 -1.15 10.81
N THR A 2 15.68 -1.53 11.00
CA THR A 2 14.55 -1.11 10.16
C THR A 2 13.45 -0.48 11.02
N GLY A 3 12.83 0.59 10.53
CA GLY A 3 11.80 1.34 11.26
C GLY A 3 10.44 0.63 11.34
N THR A 4 10.09 -0.16 10.31
CA THR A 4 8.77 -0.79 10.15
C THR A 4 8.87 -2.07 9.29
N PRO A 5 9.36 -3.20 9.85
CA PRO A 5 9.68 -4.41 9.08
C PRO A 5 8.48 -5.12 8.43
N LEU A 6 7.25 -4.77 8.80
CA LEU A 6 6.04 -5.50 8.41
C LEU A 6 5.20 -4.78 7.34
N GLN A 7 5.73 -3.72 6.73
CA GLN A 7 4.89 -2.80 5.95
C GLN A 7 4.43 -3.32 4.58
N ASN A 8 5.15 -4.26 3.95
CA ASN A 8 4.90 -4.58 2.54
C ASN A 8 4.57 -6.06 2.27
N SER A 9 5.33 -7.00 2.85
CA SER A 9 5.11 -8.43 2.61
C SER A 9 5.64 -9.31 3.75
N LEU A 10 4.91 -10.38 4.06
CA LEU A 10 5.39 -11.43 4.98
C LEU A 10 6.64 -12.13 4.45
N MET A 11 6.91 -12.05 3.15
CA MET A 11 8.12 -12.60 2.56
C MET A 11 9.36 -11.76 2.89
N GLU A 12 9.21 -10.44 2.97
CA GLU A 12 10.29 -9.56 3.46
C GLU A 12 10.60 -9.86 4.92
N LEU A 13 9.55 -10.10 5.72
CA LEU A 13 9.70 -10.53 7.10
C LEU A 13 10.47 -11.86 7.21
N TRP A 14 10.11 -12.86 6.39
CA TRP A 14 10.85 -14.12 6.36
C TRP A 14 12.32 -13.91 5.99
N ALA A 15 12.61 -13.10 4.97
CA ALA A 15 13.98 -12.82 4.54
C ALA A 15 14.81 -12.18 5.66
N LEU A 16 14.24 -11.25 6.42
CA LEU A 16 14.89 -10.64 7.59
C LEU A 16 15.13 -11.67 8.71
N MET A 17 14.15 -12.53 8.97
CA MET A 17 14.24 -13.56 10.02
C MET A 17 15.25 -14.66 9.66
N HIS A 18 15.26 -15.11 8.41
CA HIS A 18 16.24 -16.07 7.88
C HIS A 18 17.66 -15.49 7.92
N PHE A 19 17.81 -14.22 7.52
CA PHE A 19 19.11 -13.54 7.60
C PHE A 19 19.65 -13.48 9.04
N LEU A 20 18.80 -13.16 10.01
CA LEU A 20 19.20 -13.08 11.42
C LEU A 20 19.46 -14.46 12.04
N MET A 21 18.71 -15.48 11.64
CA MET A 21 18.77 -16.83 12.22
C MET A 21 18.48 -17.91 11.16
N PRO A 22 19.47 -18.27 10.34
CA PRO A 22 19.29 -19.18 9.22
C PRO A 22 18.90 -20.60 9.68
N HIS A 23 19.28 -21.01 10.88
CA HIS A 23 19.02 -22.34 11.42
C HIS A 23 17.56 -22.57 11.88
N ILE A 24 16.84 -21.50 12.22
CA ILE A 24 15.45 -21.59 12.69
C ILE A 24 14.48 -21.41 11.51
N PHE A 25 14.80 -20.53 10.57
CA PHE A 25 13.95 -20.21 9.42
C PHE A 25 14.53 -20.76 8.12
N THR A 26 14.79 -22.06 8.04
CA THR A 26 15.48 -22.68 6.91
C THR A 26 14.63 -22.75 5.64
N ASN A 27 13.33 -23.05 5.77
CA ASN A 27 12.46 -23.34 4.63
C ASN A 27 11.47 -22.20 4.34
N ARG A 28 11.70 -21.51 3.20
CA ARG A 28 10.82 -20.47 2.68
C ARG A 28 9.42 -20.98 2.32
N ALA A 29 9.33 -22.16 1.70
CA ALA A 29 8.08 -22.72 1.22
C ALA A 29 7.16 -23.08 2.39
N GLU A 30 7.74 -23.63 3.46
CA GLU A 30 7.03 -23.94 4.69
C GLU A 30 6.47 -22.67 5.35
N PHE A 31 7.30 -21.62 5.48
CA PHE A 31 6.82 -20.33 6.00
C PHE A 31 5.68 -19.73 5.15
N SER A 32 5.79 -19.82 3.82
CA SER A 32 4.74 -19.36 2.92
C SER A 32 3.43 -20.13 3.12
N TYR A 33 3.52 -21.46 3.27
CA TYR A 33 2.36 -22.32 3.48
C TYR A 33 1.66 -22.04 4.83
N TRP A 34 2.42 -21.93 5.92
CA TRP A 34 1.85 -21.74 7.25
C TRP A 34 1.36 -20.32 7.54
N PHE A 35 1.95 -19.30 6.90
CA PHE A 35 1.67 -17.90 7.23
C PHE A 35 1.24 -17.07 6.04
N SER A 36 1.98 -17.07 4.91
CA SER A 36 1.69 -16.17 3.78
C SER A 36 0.40 -16.51 3.04
N ASN A 37 0.22 -17.78 2.67
CA ASN A 37 -0.94 -18.26 1.92
C ASN A 37 -2.25 -18.07 2.70
N PRO A 38 -2.36 -18.48 3.98
CA PRO A 38 -3.58 -18.28 4.74
C PRO A 38 -3.88 -16.79 4.99
N LEU A 39 -2.87 -15.93 5.21
CA LEU A 39 -3.10 -14.50 5.38
C LEU A 39 -3.54 -13.83 4.07
N ASN A 40 -2.94 -14.19 2.93
CA ASN A 40 -3.37 -13.69 1.61
C ASN A 40 -4.80 -14.15 1.29
N ASN A 41 -5.12 -15.42 1.54
CA ASN A 41 -6.48 -15.95 1.36
C ASN A 41 -7.51 -15.25 2.26
N MET A 42 -7.13 -14.80 3.47
CA MET A 42 -8.02 -14.01 4.32
C MET A 42 -8.32 -12.64 3.73
N ILE A 43 -7.31 -11.98 3.16
CA ILE A 43 -7.44 -10.67 2.52
C ILE A 43 -8.28 -10.78 1.23
N GLU A 44 -8.01 -11.77 0.41
CA GLU A 44 -8.70 -11.96 -0.88
C GLU A 44 -10.16 -12.40 -0.72
N ASN A 45 -10.45 -13.32 0.22
CA ASN A 45 -11.80 -13.86 0.40
C ASN A 45 -12.66 -13.07 1.40
N ASN A 46 -12.15 -11.96 1.94
CA ASN A 46 -12.79 -11.17 3.01
C ASN A 46 -13.29 -12.05 4.18
N SER A 47 -12.61 -13.17 4.40
CA SER A 47 -12.93 -14.10 5.48
C SER A 47 -12.41 -13.52 6.77
N GLY A 48 -13.23 -13.54 7.82
CA GLY A 48 -12.91 -12.89 9.09
C GLY A 48 -11.49 -13.22 9.59
N VAL A 49 -10.83 -12.22 10.18
CA VAL A 49 -9.43 -12.32 10.60
C VAL A 49 -9.19 -13.51 11.52
N ASN A 50 -8.37 -14.48 11.08
CA ASN A 50 -7.97 -15.61 11.93
C ASN A 50 -6.97 -15.15 13.00
N ARG A 51 -7.53 -14.75 14.15
CA ARG A 51 -6.74 -14.28 15.29
C ARG A 51 -5.78 -15.32 15.83
N GLY A 52 -6.06 -16.62 15.66
CA GLY A 52 -5.18 -17.71 16.12
C GLY A 52 -3.85 -17.74 15.37
N LEU A 53 -3.91 -17.62 14.03
CA LEU A 53 -2.73 -17.58 13.18
C LEU A 53 -1.86 -16.35 13.45
N ILE A 54 -2.50 -15.18 13.61
CA ILE A 54 -1.81 -13.93 13.96
C ILE A 54 -1.10 -14.04 15.32
N ARG A 55 -1.75 -14.64 16.33
CA ARG A 55 -1.11 -14.86 17.64
C ARG A 55 0.11 -15.77 17.54
N ARG A 56 0.03 -16.85 16.76
CA ARG A 56 1.15 -17.78 16.54
C ARG A 56 2.32 -17.09 15.84
N LEU A 57 2.06 -16.26 14.82
CA LEU A 57 3.10 -15.47 14.16
C LEU A 57 3.75 -14.51 15.16
N HIS A 58 2.95 -13.78 15.94
CA HIS A 58 3.47 -12.86 16.96
C HIS A 58 4.28 -13.57 18.04
N SER A 59 3.89 -14.76 18.51
CA SER A 59 4.65 -15.49 19.54
C SER A 59 6.04 -15.89 19.04
N ILE A 60 6.14 -16.28 17.77
CA ILE A 60 7.42 -16.63 17.13
C ILE A 60 8.30 -15.38 16.97
N MET A 61 7.72 -14.24 16.58
CA MET A 61 8.50 -13.02 16.31
C MET A 61 8.91 -12.26 17.58
N ARG A 62 8.16 -12.40 18.68
CA ARG A 62 8.31 -11.60 19.91
C ARG A 62 9.73 -11.61 20.52
N PRO A 63 10.48 -12.73 20.55
CA PRO A 63 11.85 -12.73 21.06
C PRO A 63 12.83 -11.93 20.20
N PHE A 64 12.50 -11.72 18.92
CA PHE A 64 13.40 -11.14 17.92
C PHE A 64 13.08 -9.69 17.58
N LEU A 65 11.92 -9.19 18.02
CA LEU A 65 11.46 -7.83 17.74
C LEU A 65 11.24 -7.05 19.03
N LEU A 66 12.04 -6.01 19.22
CA LEU A 66 11.76 -4.97 20.21
C LEU A 66 10.93 -3.85 19.56
N ARG A 67 9.62 -3.87 19.81
CA ARG A 67 8.69 -2.81 19.34
C ARG A 67 8.31 -1.89 20.49
N ARG A 68 8.59 -0.59 20.36
CA ARG A 68 8.13 0.47 21.27
C ARG A 68 7.19 1.41 20.52
N LEU A 69 6.07 1.80 21.13
CA LEU A 69 5.14 2.75 20.51
C LEU A 69 5.45 4.16 20.98
N LYS A 70 5.18 5.17 20.13
CA LYS A 70 5.40 6.59 20.44
C LYS A 70 4.69 7.02 21.72
N LYS A 71 3.51 6.44 22.00
CA LYS A 71 2.75 6.64 23.26
C LYS A 71 3.48 6.14 24.52
N ASP A 72 4.33 5.13 24.39
CA ASP A 72 5.03 4.50 25.51
C ASP A 72 6.32 5.27 25.86
N VAL A 73 6.98 5.85 24.84
CA VAL A 73 8.32 6.45 24.97
C VAL A 73 8.33 7.98 24.91
N ALA A 74 7.38 8.61 24.23
CA ALA A 74 7.39 10.06 23.97
C ALA A 74 6.21 10.76 24.66
N LYS A 75 6.15 10.64 26.00
CA LYS A 75 5.07 11.17 26.84
C LYS A 75 4.94 12.69 26.82
N GLN A 76 6.00 13.40 26.43
CA GLN A 76 6.03 14.86 26.31
C GLN A 76 5.37 15.37 25.00
N LEU A 77 5.03 14.48 24.07
CA LEU A 77 4.43 14.88 22.81
C LEU A 77 2.91 15.08 22.94
N PRO A 78 2.35 16.09 22.25
CA PRO A 78 0.90 16.27 22.21
C PRO A 78 0.23 15.12 21.47
N LYS A 79 -1.08 14.97 21.70
CA LYS A 79 -1.91 13.97 21.00
C LYS A 79 -1.92 14.28 19.49
N LYS A 80 -1.82 13.24 18.67
CA LYS A 80 -2.02 13.33 17.21
C LYS A 80 -3.52 13.26 16.92
N TYR A 81 -4.03 14.23 16.17
CA TYR A 81 -5.38 14.22 15.63
C TYR A 81 -5.30 14.06 14.11
N GLU A 82 -6.24 13.33 13.53
CA GLU A 82 -6.34 13.11 12.09
C GLU A 82 -7.67 13.67 11.61
N HIS A 83 -7.61 14.64 10.70
CA HIS A 83 -8.79 15.26 10.11
C HIS A 83 -8.84 14.89 8.64
N VAL A 84 -9.90 14.18 8.24
CA VAL A 84 -10.16 13.84 6.84
C VAL A 84 -11.04 14.94 6.25
N VAL A 85 -10.48 15.74 5.36
CA VAL A 85 -11.20 16.81 4.65
C VAL A 85 -11.43 16.39 3.21
N TYR A 86 -12.69 16.29 2.81
CA TYR A 86 -13.07 15.95 1.44
C TYR A 86 -13.08 17.21 0.58
N CYS A 87 -12.35 17.17 -0.55
CA CYS A 87 -12.28 18.27 -1.51
C CYS A 87 -12.92 17.85 -2.83
N PRO A 88 -13.91 18.59 -3.35
CA PRO A 88 -14.46 18.32 -4.68
C PRO A 88 -13.47 18.73 -5.77
N LEU A 89 -13.55 18.06 -6.92
CA LEU A 89 -12.79 18.46 -8.11
C LEU A 89 -13.35 19.76 -8.68
N SER A 90 -12.47 20.63 -9.18
CA SER A 90 -12.88 21.80 -9.97
C SER A 90 -13.48 21.37 -11.31
N ARG A 91 -14.27 22.26 -11.96
CA ARG A 91 -14.86 21.99 -13.27
C ARG A 91 -13.84 21.54 -14.33
N ARG A 92 -12.67 22.19 -14.37
CA ARG A 92 -11.59 21.83 -15.31
C ARG A 92 -11.03 20.44 -15.00
N GLN A 93 -10.82 20.13 -13.72
CA GLN A 93 -10.33 18.81 -13.32
C GLN A 93 -11.35 17.72 -13.63
N GLN A 94 -12.65 17.94 -13.37
CA GLN A 94 -13.72 17.01 -13.72
C GLN A 94 -13.72 16.72 -15.22
N TYR A 95 -13.70 17.78 -16.04
CA TYR A 95 -13.64 17.65 -17.50
C TYR A 95 -12.41 16.84 -17.95
N LEU A 96 -11.20 17.20 -17.49
CA LEU A 96 -9.97 16.48 -17.85
C LEU A 96 -9.99 15.02 -17.37
N TYR A 97 -10.58 14.76 -16.20
CA TYR A 97 -10.70 13.43 -15.61
C TYR A 97 -11.64 12.54 -16.46
N GLU A 98 -12.81 13.05 -16.81
CA GLU A 98 -13.79 12.35 -17.66
C GLU A 98 -13.28 12.15 -19.09
N GLU A 99 -12.66 13.18 -19.67
CA GLU A 99 -12.05 13.08 -21.00
C GLU A 99 -10.94 12.03 -21.03
N PHE A 100 -10.06 12.01 -20.03
CA PHE A 100 -8.99 11.02 -19.97
C PHE A 100 -9.51 9.58 -19.82
N LEU A 101 -10.59 9.39 -19.07
CA LEU A 101 -11.25 8.09 -18.92
C LEU A 101 -12.04 7.65 -20.16
N SER A 102 -12.55 8.60 -20.94
CA SER A 102 -13.32 8.29 -22.16
C SER A 102 -12.44 7.87 -23.34
N ARG A 103 -11.15 8.24 -23.33
CA ARG A 103 -10.17 7.83 -24.35
C ARG A 103 -10.13 6.31 -24.51
N SER A 104 -10.27 5.86 -25.75
CA SER A 104 -10.31 4.42 -26.12
C SER A 104 -9.07 3.66 -25.68
N ALA A 105 -7.88 4.27 -25.79
CA ALA A 105 -6.62 3.70 -25.33
C ALA A 105 -6.61 3.46 -23.80
N THR A 106 -7.15 4.40 -23.03
CA THR A 106 -7.27 4.28 -21.57
C THR A 106 -8.20 3.13 -21.20
N ARG A 107 -9.37 3.04 -21.86
CA ARG A 107 -10.33 1.96 -21.64
C ARG A 107 -9.76 0.59 -22.01
N ALA A 108 -9.07 0.49 -23.14
CA ALA A 108 -8.42 -0.75 -23.57
C ALA A 108 -7.30 -1.18 -22.61
N ALA A 109 -6.52 -0.24 -22.07
CA ALA A 109 -5.47 -0.57 -21.10
C ALA A 109 -6.04 -0.96 -19.72
N LEU A 110 -7.24 -0.48 -19.36
CA LEU A 110 -7.94 -0.92 -18.13
C LEU A 110 -8.52 -2.33 -18.27
N THR A 111 -9.02 -2.71 -19.45
CA THR A 111 -9.64 -4.03 -19.67
C THR A 111 -8.64 -5.10 -20.11
N GLY A 112 -7.52 -4.72 -20.73
CA GLY A 112 -6.55 -5.63 -21.32
C GLY A 112 -5.58 -6.31 -20.35
N GLY A 113 -5.75 -6.16 -19.03
CA GLY A 113 -4.94 -6.84 -18.02
C GLY A 113 -3.47 -6.40 -17.93
N ASN A 114 -3.06 -5.34 -18.64
CA ASN A 114 -1.70 -4.82 -18.58
C ASN A 114 -1.50 -3.96 -17.32
N PHE A 115 -0.88 -4.55 -16.29
CA PHE A 115 -0.60 -3.90 -15.02
C PHE A 115 0.17 -2.57 -15.16
N MET A 116 1.15 -2.51 -16.07
CA MET A 116 1.93 -1.27 -16.28
C MET A 116 1.10 -0.16 -16.91
N GLY A 117 0.23 -0.52 -17.86
CA GLY A 117 -0.73 0.42 -18.46
C GLY A 117 -1.70 0.97 -17.42
N MET A 118 -2.25 0.10 -16.58
CA MET A 118 -3.14 0.50 -15.49
C MET A 118 -2.46 1.42 -14.47
N MET A 119 -1.23 1.11 -14.06
CA MET A 119 -0.47 1.95 -13.14
C MET A 119 -0.23 3.35 -13.72
N ASN A 120 0.10 3.45 -15.01
CA ASN A 120 0.27 4.74 -15.67
C ASN A 120 -1.05 5.55 -15.67
N ILE A 121 -2.18 4.92 -15.96
CA ILE A 121 -3.50 5.56 -15.92
C ILE A 121 -3.80 6.13 -14.54
N LEU A 122 -3.62 5.32 -13.48
CA LEU A 122 -3.82 5.75 -12.10
C LEU A 122 -2.90 6.93 -11.73
N MET A 123 -1.66 6.93 -12.23
CA MET A 123 -0.73 8.03 -12.03
C MET A 123 -1.22 9.32 -12.71
N GLN A 124 -1.79 9.25 -13.91
CA GLN A 124 -2.35 10.44 -14.57
C GLN A 124 -3.60 10.97 -13.84
N LEU A 125 -4.50 10.09 -13.39
CA LEU A 125 -5.66 10.50 -12.60
C LEU A 125 -5.24 11.18 -11.29
N ARG A 126 -4.20 10.67 -10.62
CA ARG A 126 -3.61 11.31 -9.43
C ARG A 126 -3.06 12.70 -9.74
N LYS A 127 -2.42 12.90 -10.90
CA LYS A 127 -1.95 14.23 -11.33
C LYS A 127 -3.12 15.19 -11.48
N VAL A 128 -4.20 14.78 -12.16
CA VAL A 128 -5.41 15.61 -12.33
C VAL A 128 -6.01 16.03 -10.99
N CYS A 129 -6.12 15.08 -10.03
CA CYS A 129 -6.64 15.37 -8.69
C CYS A 129 -5.74 16.33 -7.90
N ASN A 130 -4.41 16.17 -8.01
CA ASN A 130 -3.46 17.03 -7.30
C ASN A 130 -3.41 18.45 -7.90
N HIS A 131 -3.22 18.55 -9.22
CA HIS A 131 -3.22 19.83 -9.93
C HIS A 131 -3.36 19.61 -11.45
N PRO A 132 -4.33 20.27 -12.14
CA PRO A 132 -4.59 20.01 -13.57
C PRO A 132 -3.41 20.34 -14.49
N ASP A 133 -2.56 21.31 -14.13
CA ASP A 133 -1.40 21.66 -14.96
C ASP A 133 -0.26 20.63 -14.92
N LEU A 134 -0.27 19.68 -13.98
CA LEU A 134 0.66 18.53 -14.00
C LEU A 134 0.28 17.51 -15.09
N PHE A 135 -0.97 17.58 -15.55
CA PHE A 135 -1.48 16.73 -16.62
C PHE A 135 -1.45 17.47 -17.95
N GLU A 136 -2.07 18.65 -18.01
CA GLU A 136 -2.13 19.47 -19.22
C GLU A 136 -2.04 20.96 -18.83
N PRO A 137 -0.89 21.63 -19.06
CA PRO A 137 -0.72 23.04 -18.72
C PRO A 137 -1.61 23.91 -19.60
N ARG A 138 -2.16 24.98 -19.03
CA ARG A 138 -2.97 25.93 -19.80
C ARG A 138 -2.07 26.70 -20.78
N PRO A 139 -2.35 26.69 -22.09
CA PRO A 139 -1.57 27.48 -23.05
C PRO A 139 -1.79 28.97 -22.81
N ILE A 140 -0.70 29.74 -22.84
CA ILE A 140 -0.76 31.20 -22.79
C ILE A 140 -1.19 31.69 -24.18
N LYS A 141 -2.36 32.32 -24.27
CA LYS A 141 -2.78 33.00 -25.49
C LYS A 141 -2.33 34.46 -25.40
N ALA A 142 -1.40 34.86 -26.27
CA ALA A 142 -1.14 36.28 -26.51
C ALA A 142 -2.32 36.88 -27.29
N PRO A 143 -2.69 38.14 -27.01
CA PRO A 143 -3.76 38.84 -27.74
C PRO A 143 -3.46 38.98 -29.23
#